data_AF-A0A9P2G5F0-F1
#
_entry.id   AF-A0A9P2G5F0-F1
#
_cell.length_a   1.000
_cell.length_b   1.000
_cell.length_c   1.000
_cell.angle_alpha   90.00
_cell.angle_beta   90.00
_cell.angle_gamma   90.00
#
_symmetry.space_group_name_H-M   'P 1'
#
loop_
_entity.id
_entity.type
_entity.pdbx_description
1 polymer ?
#
loop_
_entity_poly.entity_id
_entity_poly.type
_entity_poly.pdbx_seq_one_letter_code
_entity_poly.pdbx_strand_id
1 'polypeptide(L)'
;MNLLDIFKIKKFKQDIERLTKENSELSKIKHTVEQLKYLDMEKEINSLISKKEDLNKKINNLKNEETKYKNQIDTLQKSIIVLKDEDLLQSFGFYEPKYNLMDSEKYKVRLSEIRDKQKIMVKNKTAVNYYDEWTLNDSKVEGRKMNNDNIKLIIRSFNNECDASIIKIKFNNIDSIEKKIKKAFEVLNKLGKRMKISITHDYLNLKIEELYLAYEYEIKKQEEKEEQRTIKEQIREEQKVLKEIESMKQKIEKEEKHFRQAIDELSLKCENASEEDKLKYKEKMKELQTQLEALEKDKEDVYNREQNTRAGYVYVISNIGSFGENVYKIGMTRRLEPTDRVKELSGTSVPFAFDIHAMIFSEDAPKLESKLHEVFRDKEVNKVNHRKEFF
;
A
#
# COMPACT_ATOMS: atom_id res chain seq x y z
N MET A 1 -125.08 -47.74 12.92
CA MET A 1 -123.82 -47.48 12.19
C MET A 1 -124.04 -47.84 10.73
N ASN A 2 -123.78 -46.89 9.83
CA ASN A 2 -124.02 -47.07 8.40
C ASN A 2 -122.81 -47.81 7.77
N LEU A 3 -123.04 -48.78 6.88
CA LEU A 3 -122.00 -49.61 6.24
C LEU A 3 -120.89 -48.80 5.53
N LEU A 4 -121.20 -47.57 5.12
CA LEU A 4 -120.29 -46.62 4.48
C LEU A 4 -119.18 -46.10 5.43
N ASP A 5 -119.41 -46.04 6.74
CA ASP A 5 -118.42 -45.54 7.70
C ASP A 5 -117.32 -46.58 7.98
N ILE A 6 -117.64 -47.87 7.91
CA ILE A 6 -116.67 -48.97 8.08
C ILE A 6 -115.67 -49.01 6.91
N PHE A 7 -116.13 -48.76 5.68
CA PHE A 7 -115.26 -48.67 4.50
C PHE A 7 -114.33 -47.45 4.56
N LYS A 8 -114.83 -46.30 5.04
CA LYS A 8 -114.01 -45.10 5.25
C LYS A 8 -112.96 -45.32 6.33
N ILE A 9 -113.31 -45.94 7.46
CA ILE A 9 -112.36 -46.26 8.55
C ILE A 9 -111.27 -47.22 8.07
N LYS A 10 -111.61 -48.24 7.25
CA LYS A 10 -110.63 -49.16 6.67
C LYS A 10 -109.67 -48.44 5.72
N LYS A 11 -110.19 -47.53 4.89
CA LYS A 11 -109.38 -46.69 4.00
C LYS A 11 -108.45 -45.75 4.78
N PHE A 12 -108.95 -45.11 5.84
CA PHE A 12 -108.13 -44.26 6.71
C PHE A 12 -107.04 -45.03 7.45
N LYS A 13 -107.32 -46.26 7.92
CA LYS A 13 -106.27 -47.11 8.51
C LYS A 13 -105.18 -47.46 7.49
N GLN A 14 -105.56 -47.81 6.26
CA GLN A 14 -104.60 -48.08 5.19
C GLN A 14 -103.79 -46.84 4.81
N ASP A 15 -104.41 -45.66 4.77
CA ASP A 15 -103.71 -44.40 4.52
C ASP A 15 -102.77 -44.01 5.65
N ILE A 16 -103.16 -44.23 6.92
CA ILE A 16 -102.28 -44.02 8.09
C ILE A 16 -101.09 -44.99 8.03
N GLU A 17 -101.33 -46.26 7.72
CA GLU A 17 -100.26 -47.26 7.61
C GLU A 17 -99.31 -46.94 6.45
N ARG A 18 -99.84 -46.46 5.31
CA ARG A 18 -99.02 -45.96 4.19
C ARG A 18 -98.20 -44.74 4.60
N LEU A 19 -98.82 -43.72 5.21
CA LEU A 19 -98.16 -42.48 5.62
C LEU A 19 -97.11 -42.71 6.72
N THR A 20 -97.36 -43.62 7.66
CA THR A 20 -96.36 -43.99 8.69
C THR A 20 -95.16 -44.69 8.08
N LYS A 21 -95.39 -45.56 7.08
CA LYS A 21 -94.30 -46.19 6.32
C LYS A 21 -93.50 -45.17 5.52
N GLU A 22 -94.17 -44.29 4.77
CA GLU A 22 -93.54 -43.20 4.01
C GLU A 22 -92.75 -42.25 4.93
N ASN A 23 -93.30 -41.88 6.10
CA ASN A 23 -92.59 -41.05 7.09
C ASN A 23 -91.36 -41.76 7.67
N SER A 24 -91.43 -43.08 7.89
CA SER A 24 -90.28 -43.85 8.36
C SER A 24 -89.17 -43.92 7.31
N GLU A 25 -89.53 -44.00 6.03
CA GLU A 25 -88.58 -43.98 4.91
C GLU A 25 -87.98 -42.58 4.72
N LEU A 26 -88.79 -41.53 4.79
CA LEU A 26 -88.34 -40.13 4.76
C LEU A 26 -87.38 -39.80 5.91
N SER A 27 -87.67 -40.30 7.12
CA SER A 27 -86.78 -40.12 8.27
C SER A 27 -85.44 -40.81 8.07
N LYS A 28 -85.42 -42.01 7.50
CA LYS A 28 -84.18 -42.72 7.14
C LYS A 28 -83.40 -41.95 6.07
N ILE A 29 -84.06 -41.51 5.00
CA ILE A 29 -83.43 -40.72 3.93
C ILE A 29 -82.83 -39.43 4.50
N LYS A 30 -83.56 -38.73 5.36
CA LYS A 30 -83.06 -37.52 6.02
C LYS A 30 -81.79 -37.78 6.84
N HIS A 31 -81.77 -38.87 7.61
CA HIS A 31 -80.59 -39.26 8.39
C HIS A 31 -79.39 -39.59 7.49
N THR A 32 -79.62 -40.31 6.39
CA THR A 32 -78.57 -40.61 5.41
C THR A 32 -78.02 -39.33 4.75
N VAL A 33 -78.89 -38.37 4.41
CA VAL A 33 -78.48 -37.08 3.83
C VAL A 33 -77.67 -36.24 4.83
N GLU A 34 -78.04 -36.24 6.11
CA GLU A 34 -77.26 -35.57 7.16
C GLU A 34 -75.88 -36.21 7.35
N GLN A 35 -75.77 -37.55 7.32
CA GLN A 35 -74.50 -38.27 7.36
C GLN A 35 -73.61 -37.97 6.15
N LEU A 36 -74.19 -37.89 4.95
CA LEU A 36 -73.46 -37.53 3.73
C LEU A 36 -72.90 -36.10 3.79
N LYS A 37 -73.69 -35.14 4.29
CA LYS A 37 -73.21 -33.77 4.51
C LYS A 37 -72.04 -33.70 5.51
N TYR A 38 -72.10 -34.48 6.59
CA TYR A 38 -71.01 -34.54 7.57
C TYR A 38 -69.72 -35.11 6.95
N LEU A 39 -69.83 -36.18 6.16
CA LEU A 39 -68.71 -36.79 5.44
C LEU A 39 -68.06 -35.83 4.43
N ASP A 40 -68.85 -35.03 3.72
CA ASP A 40 -68.33 -34.04 2.78
C ASP A 40 -67.62 -32.88 3.51
N MET A 41 -68.18 -32.41 4.64
CA MET A 41 -67.53 -31.41 5.48
C MET A 41 -66.21 -31.94 6.09
N GLU A 42 -66.16 -33.19 6.52
CA GLU A 42 -64.95 -33.81 7.08
C GLU A 42 -63.83 -33.93 6.03
N LYS A 43 -64.18 -34.28 4.78
CA LYS A 43 -63.23 -34.25 3.65
C LYS A 43 -62.69 -32.86 3.38
N GLU A 44 -63.55 -31.83 3.43
CA GLU A 44 -63.13 -30.45 3.21
C GLU A 44 -62.21 -29.94 4.33
N ILE A 45 -62.52 -30.25 5.59
CA ILE A 45 -61.67 -29.94 6.76
C ILE A 45 -60.30 -30.61 6.62
N ASN A 46 -60.25 -31.90 6.27
CA ASN A 46 -58.98 -32.62 6.08
C ASN A 46 -58.15 -32.04 4.92
N SER A 47 -58.80 -31.63 3.83
CA SER A 47 -58.15 -30.93 2.71
C SER A 47 -57.55 -29.58 3.15
N LEU A 48 -58.28 -28.80 3.96
CA LEU A 48 -57.80 -27.53 4.49
C LEU A 48 -56.64 -27.70 5.49
N ILE A 49 -56.68 -28.75 6.33
CA ILE A 49 -55.58 -29.09 7.25
C ILE A 49 -54.31 -29.42 6.45
N SER A 50 -54.41 -30.28 5.44
CA SER A 50 -53.26 -30.62 4.57
C SER A 50 -52.69 -29.38 3.86
N LYS A 51 -53.55 -28.49 3.32
CA LYS A 51 -53.09 -27.22 2.73
C LYS A 51 -52.39 -26.31 3.74
N LYS A 52 -52.87 -26.25 4.99
CA LYS A 52 -52.25 -25.47 6.06
C LYS A 52 -50.87 -26.03 6.42
N GLU A 53 -50.71 -27.33 6.47
CA GLU A 53 -49.42 -27.99 6.72
C GLU A 53 -48.41 -27.70 5.61
N ASP A 54 -48.82 -27.77 4.35
CA ASP A 54 -47.96 -27.45 3.21
C ASP A 54 -47.55 -25.97 3.18
N LEU A 55 -48.48 -25.07 3.50
CA LEU A 55 -48.16 -23.64 3.64
C LEU A 55 -47.18 -23.39 4.79
N ASN A 56 -47.34 -24.07 5.92
CA ASN A 56 -46.40 -23.97 7.05
C ASN A 56 -45.00 -24.48 6.68
N LYS A 57 -44.90 -25.58 5.93
CA LYS A 57 -43.61 -26.07 5.40
C LYS A 57 -42.96 -25.04 4.48
N LYS A 58 -43.73 -24.42 3.57
CA LYS A 58 -43.22 -23.35 2.69
C LYS A 58 -42.75 -22.13 3.48
N ILE A 59 -43.50 -21.69 4.49
CA ILE A 59 -43.13 -20.57 5.36
C ILE A 59 -41.81 -20.87 6.08
N ASN A 60 -41.64 -22.08 6.61
CA ASN A 60 -40.40 -22.46 7.29
C ASN A 60 -39.20 -22.50 6.34
N ASN A 61 -39.38 -23.02 5.11
CA ASN A 61 -38.32 -22.98 4.10
C ASN A 61 -37.93 -21.55 3.73
N LEU A 62 -38.92 -20.67 3.49
CA LEU A 62 -38.67 -19.26 3.18
C LEU A 62 -37.96 -18.54 4.32
N LYS A 63 -38.30 -18.81 5.59
CA LYS A 63 -37.59 -18.26 6.76
C LYS A 63 -36.13 -18.74 6.84
N ASN A 64 -35.88 -20.01 6.52
CA ASN A 64 -34.52 -20.54 6.47
C ASN A 64 -33.70 -19.91 5.34
N GLU A 65 -34.31 -19.65 4.17
CA GLU A 65 -33.67 -18.91 3.09
C GLU A 65 -33.40 -17.45 3.47
N GLU A 66 -34.37 -16.78 4.11
CA GLU A 66 -34.22 -15.40 4.57
C GLU A 66 -33.06 -15.23 5.56
N THR A 67 -32.96 -16.14 6.55
CA THR A 67 -31.85 -16.13 7.51
C THR A 67 -30.51 -16.42 6.84
N LYS A 68 -30.46 -17.34 5.89
CA LYS A 68 -29.25 -17.61 5.08
C LYS A 68 -28.81 -16.37 4.31
N TYR A 69 -29.74 -15.68 3.63
CA TYR A 69 -29.43 -14.47 2.88
C TYR A 69 -29.02 -13.31 3.79
N LYS A 70 -29.66 -13.13 4.95
CA LYS A 70 -29.25 -12.14 5.97
C LYS A 70 -27.82 -12.36 6.43
N ASN A 71 -27.45 -13.60 6.76
CA ASN A 71 -26.07 -13.91 7.17
C ASN A 71 -25.06 -13.63 6.05
N GLN A 72 -25.40 -13.93 4.80
CA GLN A 72 -24.55 -13.61 3.65
C GLN A 72 -24.37 -12.09 3.47
N ILE A 73 -25.45 -11.31 3.62
CA ILE A 73 -25.42 -9.86 3.55
C ILE A 73 -24.50 -9.29 4.64
N ASP A 74 -24.61 -9.77 5.89
CA ASP A 74 -23.77 -9.31 7.00
C ASP A 74 -22.29 -9.60 6.74
N THR A 75 -21.95 -10.80 6.25
CA THR A 75 -20.56 -11.12 5.88
C THR A 75 -20.04 -10.22 4.76
N LEU A 76 -20.86 -9.98 3.73
CA LEU A 76 -20.48 -9.09 2.62
C LEU A 76 -20.31 -7.64 3.09
N GLN A 77 -21.19 -7.15 3.96
CA GLN A 77 -21.06 -5.81 4.54
C GLN A 77 -19.78 -5.64 5.35
N LYS A 78 -19.39 -6.62 6.17
CA LYS A 78 -18.11 -6.60 6.89
C LYS A 78 -16.92 -6.54 5.93
N SER A 79 -16.94 -7.34 4.86
CA SER A 79 -15.87 -7.29 3.86
C SER A 79 -15.80 -5.95 3.11
N ILE A 80 -16.96 -5.31 2.85
CA ILE A 80 -17.02 -3.99 2.22
C ILE A 80 -16.41 -2.91 3.13
N ILE A 81 -16.61 -2.98 4.45
CA ILE A 81 -16.03 -2.03 5.40
C ILE A 81 -14.50 -2.14 5.38
N VAL A 82 -13.95 -3.36 5.48
CA VAL A 82 -12.50 -3.59 5.41
C VAL A 82 -11.91 -3.08 4.08
N LEU A 83 -12.57 -3.38 2.95
CA LEU A 83 -12.14 -2.88 1.63
C LEU A 83 -12.20 -1.36 1.53
N LYS A 84 -13.17 -0.70 2.17
CA LYS A 84 -13.26 0.77 2.19
C LYS A 84 -12.16 1.39 3.04
N ASP A 85 -11.80 0.76 4.16
CA ASP A 85 -10.70 1.21 5.01
C ASP A 85 -9.35 1.04 4.29
N GLU A 86 -9.16 -0.07 3.56
CA GLU A 86 -8.02 -0.27 2.66
C GLU A 86 -7.96 0.77 1.52
N ASP A 87 -9.09 1.05 0.85
CA ASP A 87 -9.19 2.07 -0.21
C ASP A 87 -8.91 3.48 0.35
N LEU A 88 -9.34 3.74 1.58
CA LEU A 88 -9.04 4.98 2.30
C LEU A 88 -7.54 5.09 2.63
N LEU A 89 -6.91 4.03 3.14
CA LEU A 89 -5.46 3.98 3.39
C LEU A 89 -4.64 4.19 2.10
N GLN A 90 -5.07 3.56 1.00
CA GLN A 90 -4.48 3.78 -0.33
C GLN A 90 -4.66 5.22 -0.81
N SER A 91 -5.80 5.87 -0.52
CA SER A 91 -6.04 7.27 -0.86
C SER A 91 -5.12 8.26 -0.14
N PHE A 92 -4.60 7.88 1.04
CA PHE A 92 -3.56 8.63 1.76
C PHE A 92 -2.13 8.30 1.30
N GLY A 93 -1.96 7.45 0.29
CA GLY A 93 -0.67 7.06 -0.25
C GLY A 93 0.00 5.89 0.49
N PHE A 94 -0.70 5.21 1.40
CA PHE A 94 -0.21 3.99 2.02
C PHE A 94 -0.56 2.79 1.12
N TYR A 95 0.39 2.40 0.27
CA TYR A 95 0.30 1.16 -0.49
C TYR A 95 0.78 -0.01 0.38
N GLU A 96 -0.08 -1.00 0.62
CA GLU A 96 0.34 -2.27 1.22
C GLU A 96 1.00 -3.15 0.14
N PRO A 97 2.29 -3.55 0.32
CA PRO A 97 2.96 -4.44 -0.61
C PRO A 97 2.23 -5.79 -0.71
N LYS A 98 1.81 -6.14 -1.92
CA LYS A 98 1.27 -7.47 -2.24
C LYS A 98 2.37 -8.52 -2.20
N TYR A 99 3.60 -8.13 -2.50
CA TYR A 99 4.76 -8.98 -2.36
C TYR A 99 5.76 -8.34 -1.39
N ASN A 100 6.30 -9.15 -0.48
CA ASN A 100 7.35 -8.72 0.46
C ASN A 100 8.67 -9.39 0.07
N LEU A 101 9.20 -9.04 -1.11
CA LEU A 101 10.49 -9.58 -1.58
C LEU A 101 11.66 -8.73 -1.07
N MET A 102 12.74 -9.40 -0.68
CA MET A 102 13.85 -8.78 0.06
C MET A 102 14.66 -7.76 -0.76
N ASP A 103 14.78 -7.95 -2.06
CA ASP A 103 15.64 -7.14 -2.94
C ASP A 103 15.03 -6.99 -4.34
N SER A 104 15.52 -5.99 -5.09
CA SER A 104 15.07 -5.72 -6.46
C SER A 104 15.34 -6.87 -7.45
N GLU A 105 16.24 -7.79 -7.14
CA GLU A 105 16.59 -8.93 -7.99
C GLU A 105 15.54 -10.04 -7.93
N LYS A 106 15.00 -10.33 -6.74
CA LYS A 106 13.89 -11.26 -6.55
C LYS A 106 12.63 -10.79 -7.28
N TYR A 107 12.36 -9.48 -7.29
CA TYR A 107 11.27 -8.92 -8.10
C TYR A 107 11.47 -9.17 -9.60
N LYS A 108 12.70 -9.02 -10.13
CA LYS A 108 13.00 -9.34 -11.54
C LYS A 108 12.75 -10.81 -11.87
N VAL A 109 13.19 -11.72 -11.00
CA VAL A 109 12.97 -13.17 -11.17
C VAL A 109 11.47 -13.45 -11.23
N ARG A 110 10.70 -12.92 -10.27
CA ARG A 110 9.25 -13.13 -10.22
C ARG A 110 8.52 -12.53 -11.41
N LEU A 111 8.94 -11.33 -11.88
CA LEU A 111 8.44 -10.74 -13.13
C LEU A 111 8.73 -11.65 -14.33
N SER A 112 9.91 -12.27 -14.39
CA SER A 112 10.23 -13.24 -15.45
C SER A 112 9.32 -14.46 -15.41
N GLU A 113 9.07 -15.02 -14.22
CA GLU A 113 8.17 -16.17 -14.05
C GLU A 113 6.74 -15.86 -14.52
N ILE A 114 6.21 -14.68 -14.18
CA ILE A 114 4.89 -14.24 -14.63
C ILE A 114 4.86 -14.09 -16.15
N ARG A 115 5.89 -13.46 -16.74
CA ARG A 115 6.02 -13.34 -18.20
C ARG A 115 6.11 -14.69 -18.90
N ASP A 116 6.79 -15.66 -18.30
CA ASP A 116 6.89 -17.01 -18.86
C ASP A 116 5.56 -17.76 -18.76
N LYS A 117 4.80 -17.61 -17.67
CA LYS A 117 3.40 -18.10 -17.60
C LYS A 117 2.53 -17.49 -18.69
N GLN A 118 2.61 -16.18 -18.90
CA GLN A 118 1.88 -15.49 -19.98
C GLN A 118 2.27 -16.06 -21.36
N LYS A 119 3.57 -16.24 -21.64
CA LYS A 119 4.05 -16.85 -22.90
C LYS A 119 3.50 -18.26 -23.09
N ILE A 120 3.49 -19.08 -22.04
CA ILE A 120 2.95 -20.45 -22.08
C ILE A 120 1.45 -20.42 -22.41
N MET A 121 0.67 -19.53 -21.78
CA MET A 121 -0.76 -19.39 -22.07
C MET A 121 -1.04 -18.97 -23.52
N VAL A 122 -0.22 -18.06 -24.07
CA VAL A 122 -0.33 -17.65 -25.48
C VAL A 122 0.04 -18.80 -26.41
N LYS A 123 1.12 -19.54 -26.12
CA LYS A 123 1.56 -20.71 -26.92
C LYS A 123 0.51 -21.82 -26.93
N ASN A 124 -0.10 -22.08 -25.77
CA ASN A 124 -1.13 -23.12 -25.61
C ASN A 124 -2.55 -22.63 -25.98
N LYS A 125 -2.69 -21.36 -26.41
CA LYS A 125 -3.97 -20.70 -26.73
C LYS A 125 -4.99 -20.71 -25.58
N THR A 126 -4.54 -20.83 -24.33
CA THR A 126 -5.39 -20.71 -23.13
C THR A 126 -5.54 -19.27 -22.64
N ALA A 127 -4.79 -18.33 -23.23
CA ALA A 127 -4.95 -16.90 -23.00
C ALA A 127 -6.29 -16.33 -23.51
N VAL A 128 -6.97 -17.05 -24.41
CA VAL A 128 -8.26 -16.66 -24.98
C VAL A 128 -9.22 -17.86 -25.00
N ASN A 129 -10.50 -17.60 -24.78
CA ASN A 129 -11.58 -18.48 -25.22
C ASN A 129 -11.84 -18.17 -26.70
N TYR A 130 -11.93 -19.21 -27.53
CA TYR A 130 -12.19 -19.07 -28.95
C TYR A 130 -13.05 -20.21 -29.49
N TYR A 131 -13.73 -19.96 -30.61
CA TYR A 131 -14.48 -20.97 -31.35
C TYR A 131 -13.72 -21.36 -32.62
N ASP A 132 -13.55 -22.66 -32.90
CA ASP A 132 -12.63 -23.15 -33.94
C ASP A 132 -13.29 -23.80 -35.17
N GLU A 133 -14.63 -23.83 -35.22
CA GLU A 133 -15.34 -24.50 -36.33
C GLU A 133 -15.70 -23.56 -37.49
N TRP A 134 -15.06 -22.40 -37.58
CA TRP A 134 -15.26 -21.47 -38.69
C TRP A 134 -14.81 -22.06 -40.02
N THR A 135 -15.56 -21.76 -41.08
CA THR A 135 -15.15 -21.94 -42.48
C THR A 135 -14.91 -20.59 -43.12
N LEU A 136 -13.92 -20.51 -44.02
CA LEU A 136 -13.70 -19.37 -44.91
C LEU A 136 -13.63 -19.94 -46.33
N ASN A 137 -14.44 -19.42 -47.25
CA ASN A 137 -14.57 -19.95 -48.62
C ASN A 137 -14.81 -21.47 -48.63
N ASP A 138 -15.72 -21.95 -47.78
CA ASP A 138 -16.02 -23.37 -47.56
C ASP A 138 -14.85 -24.24 -47.05
N SER A 139 -13.72 -23.62 -46.70
CA SER A 139 -12.54 -24.29 -46.16
C SER A 139 -12.42 -24.08 -44.64
N LYS A 140 -12.49 -25.20 -43.89
CA LYS A 140 -12.17 -25.22 -42.44
C LYS A 140 -10.70 -24.88 -42.16
N VAL A 141 -9.80 -25.18 -43.11
CA VAL A 141 -8.37 -24.86 -42.94
C VAL A 141 -8.14 -23.36 -43.00
N GLU A 142 -8.78 -22.68 -43.97
CA GLU A 142 -8.71 -21.22 -44.09
C GLU A 142 -9.41 -20.52 -42.92
N GLY A 143 -10.57 -21.04 -42.48
CA GLY A 143 -11.25 -20.53 -41.28
C GLY A 143 -10.39 -20.61 -40.02
N ARG A 144 -9.67 -21.73 -39.80
CA ARG A 144 -8.70 -21.85 -38.69
C ARG A 144 -7.54 -20.88 -38.80
N LYS A 145 -7.02 -20.62 -40.01
CA LYS A 145 -5.95 -19.62 -40.22
C LYS A 145 -6.43 -18.22 -39.85
N MET A 146 -7.59 -17.81 -40.39
CA MET A 146 -8.22 -16.53 -40.05
C MET A 146 -8.43 -16.39 -38.54
N ASN A 147 -8.94 -17.44 -37.88
CA ASN A 147 -9.15 -17.44 -36.44
C ASN A 147 -7.84 -17.23 -35.65
N ASN A 148 -6.76 -17.91 -36.06
CA ASN A 148 -5.44 -17.75 -35.43
C ASN A 148 -4.87 -16.34 -35.60
N ASP A 149 -5.03 -15.73 -36.78
CA ASP A 149 -4.58 -14.35 -37.03
C ASP A 149 -5.34 -13.35 -36.15
N ASN A 150 -6.64 -13.58 -35.96
CA ASN A 150 -7.48 -12.77 -35.10
C ASN A 150 -7.16 -12.92 -33.61
N ILE A 151 -6.90 -14.15 -33.15
CA ILE A 151 -6.41 -14.41 -31.80
C ILE A 151 -5.09 -13.66 -31.56
N LYS A 152 -4.16 -13.76 -32.52
CA LYS A 152 -2.87 -13.07 -32.45
C LYS A 152 -3.04 -11.55 -32.40
N LEU A 153 -3.98 -10.99 -33.16
CA LEU A 153 -4.28 -9.57 -33.16
C LEU A 153 -4.82 -9.11 -31.79
N ILE A 154 -5.82 -9.80 -31.24
CA ILE A 154 -6.41 -9.45 -29.94
C ILE A 154 -5.37 -9.50 -28.82
N ILE A 155 -4.60 -10.60 -28.74
CA ILE A 155 -3.55 -10.76 -27.72
C ILE A 155 -2.48 -9.68 -27.87
N ARG A 156 -2.03 -9.39 -29.10
CA ARG A 156 -1.02 -8.36 -29.34
C ARG A 156 -1.52 -6.97 -28.96
N SER A 157 -2.75 -6.63 -29.31
CA SER A 157 -3.37 -5.36 -28.93
C SER A 157 -3.45 -5.22 -27.42
N PHE A 158 -3.92 -6.25 -26.72
CA PHE A 158 -4.02 -6.23 -25.26
C PHE A 158 -2.65 -6.11 -24.59
N ASN A 159 -1.65 -6.89 -25.03
CA ASN A 159 -0.30 -6.81 -24.50
C ASN A 159 0.32 -5.44 -24.74
N ASN A 160 0.17 -4.87 -25.93
CA ASN A 160 0.69 -3.53 -26.22
C ASN A 160 0.07 -2.46 -25.31
N GLU A 161 -1.24 -2.51 -25.06
CA GLU A 161 -1.90 -1.58 -24.14
C GLU A 161 -1.44 -1.76 -22.69
N CYS A 162 -1.29 -3.01 -22.25
CA CYS A 162 -0.76 -3.32 -20.92
C CYS A 162 0.68 -2.83 -20.76
N ASP A 163 1.57 -3.22 -21.66
CA ASP A 163 3.00 -2.92 -21.60
C ASP A 163 3.22 -1.40 -21.69
N ALA A 164 2.50 -0.69 -22.57
CA ALA A 164 2.55 0.77 -22.66
C ALA A 164 2.06 1.47 -21.39
N SER A 165 1.14 0.84 -20.65
CA SER A 165 0.64 1.37 -19.38
C SER A 165 1.61 1.06 -18.23
N ILE A 166 2.13 -0.16 -18.14
CA ILE A 166 3.08 -0.62 -17.11
C ILE A 166 4.40 0.16 -17.20
N ILE A 167 4.90 0.48 -18.40
CA ILE A 167 6.13 1.28 -18.57
C ILE A 167 6.00 2.67 -17.91
N LYS A 168 4.80 3.22 -17.82
CA LYS A 168 4.53 4.56 -17.26
C LYS A 168 4.22 4.53 -15.77
N ILE A 169 4.49 3.42 -15.10
CA ILE A 169 4.19 3.27 -13.68
C ILE A 169 5.03 4.23 -12.84
N LYS A 170 4.36 4.82 -11.86
CA LYS A 170 4.91 5.72 -10.84
C LYS A 170 4.26 5.37 -9.51
N PHE A 171 4.89 5.80 -8.42
CA PHE A 171 4.40 5.57 -7.05
C PHE A 171 2.94 6.00 -6.84
N ASN A 172 2.43 6.97 -7.61
CA ASN A 172 1.11 7.60 -7.40
C ASN A 172 0.03 7.24 -8.44
N ASN A 173 0.30 6.33 -9.39
CA ASN A 173 -0.62 6.12 -10.52
C ASN A 173 -1.05 4.66 -10.73
N ILE A 174 -0.80 3.78 -9.76
CA ILE A 174 -1.08 2.35 -9.85
C ILE A 174 -2.54 2.05 -10.17
N ASP A 175 -3.50 2.65 -9.45
CA ASP A 175 -4.94 2.42 -9.65
C ASP A 175 -5.41 2.91 -11.02
N SER A 176 -4.83 4.01 -11.50
CA SER A 176 -5.12 4.56 -12.82
C SER A 176 -4.68 3.60 -13.91
N ILE A 177 -3.52 2.96 -13.75
CA ILE A 177 -3.00 1.97 -14.69
C ILE A 177 -3.81 0.67 -14.61
N GLU A 178 -4.15 0.19 -13.43
CA GLU A 178 -5.00 -1.00 -13.27
C GLU A 178 -6.35 -0.81 -13.97
N LYS A 179 -7.01 0.34 -13.76
CA LYS A 179 -8.27 0.68 -14.43
C LYS A 179 -8.12 0.69 -15.96
N LYS A 180 -6.98 1.16 -16.49
CA LYS A 180 -6.69 1.12 -17.94
C LYS A 180 -6.56 -0.31 -18.45
N ILE A 181 -5.85 -1.19 -17.75
CA ILE A 181 -5.72 -2.61 -18.13
C ILE A 181 -7.08 -3.30 -18.13
N LYS A 182 -7.89 -3.11 -17.08
CA LYS A 182 -9.25 -3.67 -17.02
C LYS A 182 -10.14 -3.15 -18.15
N LYS A 183 -10.07 -1.85 -18.45
CA LYS A 183 -10.81 -1.25 -19.56
C LYS A 183 -10.37 -1.80 -20.93
N ALA A 184 -9.07 -1.98 -21.15
CA ALA A 184 -8.53 -2.60 -22.36
C ALA A 184 -9.08 -4.01 -22.56
N PHE A 185 -9.11 -4.80 -21.49
CA PHE A 185 -9.69 -6.14 -21.47
C PHE A 185 -11.18 -6.14 -21.86
N GLU A 186 -11.99 -5.26 -21.24
CA GLU A 186 -13.41 -5.12 -21.55
C GLU A 186 -13.66 -4.72 -23.01
N VAL A 187 -12.92 -3.72 -23.51
CA VAL A 187 -13.06 -3.21 -24.88
C VAL A 187 -12.69 -4.28 -25.90
N LEU A 188 -11.56 -4.96 -25.72
CA LEU A 188 -11.11 -6.00 -26.65
C LEU A 188 -12.03 -7.22 -26.63
N ASN A 189 -12.54 -7.63 -25.48
CA ASN A 189 -13.54 -8.70 -25.39
C ASN A 189 -14.87 -8.33 -26.04
N LYS A 190 -15.29 -7.06 -25.94
CA LYS A 190 -16.47 -6.55 -26.65
C LYS A 190 -16.28 -6.58 -28.17
N LEU A 191 -15.09 -6.21 -28.66
CA LEU A 191 -14.75 -6.26 -30.09
C LEU A 191 -14.67 -7.71 -30.60
N GLY A 192 -14.07 -8.61 -29.82
CA GLY A 192 -13.94 -10.03 -30.15
C GLY A 192 -15.24 -10.84 -30.10
N LYS A 193 -16.32 -10.29 -29.54
CA LYS A 193 -17.61 -10.98 -29.36
C LYS A 193 -18.18 -11.58 -30.65
N ARG A 194 -18.13 -10.83 -31.77
CA ARG A 194 -18.66 -11.31 -33.08
C ARG A 194 -17.85 -12.50 -33.62
N MET A 195 -16.56 -12.51 -33.32
CA MET A 195 -15.62 -13.54 -33.75
C MET A 195 -15.58 -14.72 -32.77
N LYS A 196 -16.35 -14.63 -31.67
CA LYS A 196 -16.34 -15.57 -30.54
C LYS A 196 -14.93 -15.75 -29.95
N ILE A 197 -14.15 -14.67 -29.88
CA ILE A 197 -12.84 -14.64 -29.23
C ILE A 197 -12.93 -13.70 -28.02
N SER A 198 -12.48 -14.15 -26.86
CA SER A 198 -12.38 -13.33 -25.65
C SER A 198 -11.17 -13.72 -24.84
N ILE A 199 -10.40 -12.74 -24.37
CA ILE A 199 -9.31 -12.91 -23.40
C ILE A 199 -9.86 -13.51 -22.11
N THR A 200 -9.14 -14.48 -21.55
CA THR A 200 -9.51 -15.14 -20.29
C THR A 200 -9.24 -14.24 -19.09
N HIS A 201 -10.03 -14.42 -18.02
CA HIS A 201 -9.78 -13.72 -16.76
C HIS A 201 -8.43 -14.13 -16.14
N ASP A 202 -8.00 -15.38 -16.32
CA ASP A 202 -6.69 -15.85 -15.85
C ASP A 202 -5.55 -15.05 -16.49
N TYR A 203 -5.66 -14.75 -17.80
CA TYR A 203 -4.65 -13.95 -18.50
C TYR A 203 -4.68 -12.47 -18.05
N LEU A 204 -5.87 -11.92 -17.80
CA LEU A 204 -6.01 -10.58 -17.20
C LEU A 204 -5.33 -10.54 -15.81
N ASN A 205 -5.59 -11.54 -14.96
CA ASN A 205 -5.03 -11.60 -13.61
C ASN A 205 -3.50 -11.65 -13.65
N LEU A 206 -2.89 -12.43 -14.55
CA LEU A 206 -1.43 -12.42 -14.73
C LEU A 206 -0.88 -11.05 -15.17
N LYS A 207 -1.63 -10.27 -15.95
CA LYS A 207 -1.23 -8.90 -16.33
C LYS A 207 -1.38 -7.92 -15.17
N ILE A 208 -2.38 -8.11 -14.31
CA ILE A 208 -2.52 -7.36 -13.06
C ILE A 208 -1.40 -7.74 -12.07
N GLU A 209 -1.05 -9.02 -11.93
CA GLU A 209 0.10 -9.45 -11.12
C GLU A 209 1.41 -8.83 -11.63
N GLU A 210 1.63 -8.81 -12.94
CA GLU A 210 2.78 -8.13 -13.55
C GLU A 210 2.82 -6.64 -13.21
N LEU A 211 1.66 -5.95 -13.24
CA LEU A 211 1.55 -4.54 -12.86
C LEU A 211 2.03 -4.28 -11.43
N TYR A 212 1.49 -5.03 -10.47
CA TYR A 212 1.82 -4.86 -9.05
C TYR A 212 3.29 -5.20 -8.75
N LEU A 213 3.83 -6.25 -9.37
CA LEU A 213 5.26 -6.58 -9.24
C LEU A 213 6.15 -5.49 -9.85
N ALA A 214 5.76 -4.90 -10.98
CA ALA A 214 6.50 -3.82 -11.61
C ALA A 214 6.49 -2.54 -10.76
N TYR A 215 5.36 -2.25 -10.10
CA TYR A 215 5.23 -1.15 -9.15
C TYR A 215 6.19 -1.30 -7.97
N GLU A 216 6.12 -2.44 -7.28
CA GLU A 216 6.94 -2.72 -6.10
C GLU A 216 8.43 -2.78 -6.43
N TYR A 217 8.78 -3.30 -7.60
CA TYR A 217 10.15 -3.26 -8.11
C TYR A 217 10.67 -1.81 -8.26
N GLU A 218 9.88 -0.91 -8.82
CA GLU A 218 10.30 0.49 -8.99
C GLU A 218 10.40 1.22 -7.64
N ILE A 219 9.51 0.93 -6.68
CA ILE A 219 9.65 1.42 -5.29
C ILE A 219 10.97 0.93 -4.68
N LYS A 220 11.21 -0.38 -4.72
CA LYS A 220 12.41 -0.96 -4.09
C LYS A 220 13.70 -0.43 -4.71
N LYS A 221 13.72 -0.27 -6.03
CA LYS A 221 14.84 0.32 -6.76
C LYS A 221 15.05 1.80 -6.40
N GLN A 222 13.98 2.54 -6.13
CA GLN A 222 14.08 3.91 -5.64
C GLN A 222 14.66 3.95 -4.23
N GLU A 223 14.19 3.10 -3.31
CA GLU A 223 14.76 2.95 -1.96
C GLU A 223 16.26 2.63 -2.01
N GLU A 224 16.65 1.60 -2.75
CA GLU A 224 18.06 1.19 -2.91
C GLU A 224 18.93 2.33 -3.47
N LYS A 225 18.39 3.12 -4.40
CA LYS A 225 19.08 4.28 -4.99
C LYS A 225 19.23 5.41 -3.97
N GLU A 226 18.22 5.65 -3.14
CA GLU A 226 18.28 6.63 -2.06
C GLU A 226 19.30 6.21 -0.99
N GLU A 227 19.31 4.93 -0.59
CA GLU A 227 20.31 4.39 0.34
C GLU A 227 21.73 4.54 -0.20
N GLN A 228 21.98 4.16 -1.46
CA GLN A 228 23.30 4.34 -2.07
C GLN A 228 23.72 5.82 -2.16
N ARG A 229 22.78 6.74 -2.39
CA ARG A 229 23.07 8.18 -2.35
C ARG A 229 23.49 8.61 -0.95
N THR A 230 22.78 8.18 0.09
CA THR A 230 23.13 8.51 1.48
C THR A 230 24.50 7.97 1.88
N ILE A 231 24.84 6.73 1.50
CA ILE A 231 26.16 6.15 1.77
C ILE A 231 27.25 6.94 1.06
N LYS A 232 27.04 7.32 -0.21
CA LYS A 232 28.01 8.14 -0.97
C LYS A 232 28.18 9.53 -0.38
N GLU A 233 27.11 10.14 0.12
CA GLU A 233 27.17 11.44 0.79
C GLU A 233 27.93 11.35 2.11
N GLN A 234 27.69 10.30 2.91
CA GLN A 234 28.46 10.02 4.13
C GLN A 234 29.95 9.87 3.81
N ILE A 235 30.32 8.98 2.88
CA ILE A 235 31.72 8.76 2.49
C ILE A 235 32.41 10.07 2.06
N ARG A 236 31.73 10.91 1.26
CA ARG A 236 32.27 12.21 0.84
C ARG A 236 32.47 13.15 2.02
N GLU A 237 31.54 13.17 2.96
CA GLU A 237 31.66 13.99 4.16
C GLU A 237 32.83 13.52 5.03
N GLU A 238 33.01 12.20 5.21
CA GLU A 238 34.14 11.66 5.98
C GLU A 238 35.48 12.00 5.31
N GLN A 239 35.57 11.90 3.99
CA GLN A 239 36.76 12.27 3.22
C GLN A 239 37.11 13.76 3.38
N LYS A 240 36.11 14.64 3.40
CA LYS A 240 36.34 16.07 3.62
C LYS A 240 36.83 16.36 5.04
N VAL A 241 36.25 15.71 6.05
CA VAL A 241 36.69 15.83 7.45
C VAL A 241 38.15 15.37 7.59
N LEU A 242 38.52 14.23 7.00
CA LEU A 242 39.91 13.75 7.02
C LEU A 242 40.87 14.74 6.36
N LYS A 243 40.48 15.31 5.21
CA LYS A 243 41.29 16.31 4.51
C LYS A 243 41.44 17.61 5.30
N GLU A 244 40.40 18.04 6.00
CA GLU A 244 40.44 19.21 6.90
C GLU A 244 41.38 18.97 8.09
N ILE A 245 41.29 17.80 8.73
CA ILE A 245 42.20 17.40 9.82
C ILE A 245 43.64 17.40 9.33
N GLU A 246 43.92 16.79 8.17
CA GLU A 246 45.28 16.76 7.60
C GLU A 246 45.79 18.17 7.26
N SER A 247 44.95 19.01 6.65
CA SER A 247 45.32 20.39 6.35
C SER A 247 45.58 21.21 7.61
N MET A 248 44.80 21.01 8.68
CA MET A 248 44.99 21.71 9.94
C MET A 248 46.28 21.26 10.63
N LYS A 249 46.57 19.96 10.65
CA LYS A 249 47.84 19.42 11.16
C LYS A 249 49.04 20.03 10.45
N GLN A 250 49.01 20.13 9.13
CA GLN A 250 50.08 20.75 8.35
C GLN A 250 50.24 22.25 8.66
N LYS A 251 49.15 22.97 8.94
CA LYS A 251 49.22 24.38 9.35
C LYS A 251 49.84 24.52 10.74
N ILE A 252 49.35 23.74 11.70
CA ILE A 252 49.88 23.69 13.08
C ILE A 252 51.37 23.36 13.06
N GLU A 253 51.81 22.36 12.30
CA GLU A 253 53.22 21.98 12.23
C GLU A 253 54.10 23.11 11.64
N LYS A 254 53.61 23.83 10.64
CA LYS A 254 54.33 24.98 10.05
C LYS A 254 54.42 26.15 11.03
N GLU A 255 53.33 26.45 11.75
CA GLU A 255 53.30 27.51 12.76
C GLU A 255 54.19 27.17 13.97
N GLU A 256 54.16 25.91 14.44
CA GLU A 256 55.01 25.41 15.52
C GLU A 256 56.49 25.58 15.14
N LYS A 257 56.87 25.20 13.91
CA LYS A 257 58.23 25.39 13.40
C LYS A 257 58.61 26.86 13.28
N HIS A 258 57.72 27.70 12.77
CA HIS A 258 57.96 29.13 12.61
C HIS A 258 58.17 29.83 13.97
N PHE A 259 57.31 29.55 14.96
CA PHE A 259 57.45 30.13 16.29
C PHE A 259 58.72 29.65 17.00
N ARG A 260 59.07 28.36 16.92
CA ARG A 260 60.34 27.85 17.47
C ARG A 260 61.55 28.54 16.85
N GLN A 261 61.59 28.66 15.52
CA GLN A 261 62.68 29.35 14.82
C GLN A 261 62.76 30.83 15.22
N ALA A 262 61.63 31.53 15.33
CA ALA A 262 61.59 32.92 15.75
C ALA A 262 62.07 33.10 17.21
N ILE A 263 61.72 32.18 18.11
CA ILE A 263 62.21 32.17 19.50
C ILE A 263 63.73 31.95 19.53
N ASP A 264 64.24 30.98 18.76
CA ASP A 264 65.67 30.67 18.69
C ASP A 264 66.47 31.87 18.15
N GLU A 265 65.98 32.53 17.09
CA GLU A 265 66.61 33.73 16.53
C GLU A 265 66.59 34.92 17.49
N LEU A 266 65.49 35.13 18.22
CA LEU A 266 65.39 36.19 19.23
C LEU A 266 66.28 35.90 20.43
N SER A 267 66.45 34.62 20.81
CA SER A 267 67.36 34.20 21.86
C SER A 267 68.81 34.54 21.49
N LEU A 268 69.25 34.20 20.28
CA LEU A 268 70.58 34.52 19.74
C LEU A 268 70.84 36.03 19.67
N LYS A 269 69.84 36.82 19.26
CA LYS A 269 69.94 38.30 19.24
C LYS A 269 70.01 38.89 20.65
N CYS A 270 69.35 38.27 21.62
CA CYS A 270 69.36 38.71 23.02
C CYS A 270 70.74 38.55 23.69
N GLU A 271 71.56 37.57 23.27
CA GLU A 271 72.91 37.36 23.81
C GLU A 271 73.88 38.51 23.47
N ASN A 272 73.70 39.15 22.32
CA ASN A 272 74.62 40.17 21.77
C ASN A 272 74.08 41.62 21.85
N ALA A 273 72.94 41.84 22.52
CA ALA A 273 72.23 43.12 22.53
C ALA A 273 72.49 44.00 23.76
N SER A 274 72.13 45.29 23.65
CA SER A 274 72.12 46.23 24.77
C SER A 274 71.06 45.86 25.84
N GLU A 275 71.21 46.32 27.08
CA GLU A 275 70.23 46.00 28.16
C GLU A 275 68.79 46.44 27.83
N GLU A 276 68.62 47.53 27.07
CA GLU A 276 67.32 48.05 26.67
C GLU A 276 66.68 47.20 25.55
N ASP A 277 67.48 46.67 24.63
CA ASP A 277 67.03 45.77 23.56
C ASP A 277 66.77 44.35 24.06
N LYS A 278 67.53 43.89 25.07
CA LYS A 278 67.28 42.60 25.76
C LYS A 278 65.90 42.54 26.37
N LEU A 279 65.41 43.65 26.94
CA LEU A 279 64.07 43.71 27.53
C LEU A 279 62.99 43.50 26.46
N LYS A 280 63.11 44.19 25.32
CA LYS A 280 62.18 44.06 24.17
C LYS A 280 62.19 42.67 23.57
N TYR A 281 63.36 42.05 23.42
CA TYR A 281 63.46 40.68 22.89
C TYR A 281 62.84 39.66 23.84
N LYS A 282 63.03 39.81 25.16
CA LYS A 282 62.39 38.95 26.16
C LYS A 282 60.87 39.06 26.16
N GLU A 283 60.31 40.26 26.03
CA GLU A 283 58.85 40.44 25.91
C GLU A 283 58.30 39.73 24.67
N LYS A 284 58.96 39.90 23.52
CA LYS A 284 58.54 39.28 22.26
C LYS A 284 58.68 37.76 22.26
N MET A 285 59.72 37.22 22.90
CA MET A 285 59.84 35.77 23.13
C MET A 285 58.72 35.24 24.02
N LYS A 286 58.32 35.97 25.05
CA LYS A 286 57.20 35.59 25.93
C LYS A 286 55.85 35.58 25.20
N GLU A 287 55.61 36.56 24.33
CA GLU A 287 54.44 36.57 23.44
C GLU A 287 54.43 35.33 22.52
N LEU A 288 55.57 35.02 21.88
CA LEU A 288 55.70 33.85 21.01
C LEU A 288 55.54 32.54 21.78
N GLN A 289 56.05 32.43 23.00
CA GLN A 289 55.82 31.27 23.88
C GLN A 289 54.34 31.10 24.23
N THR A 290 53.64 32.20 24.52
CA THR A 290 52.20 32.16 24.79
C THR A 290 51.40 31.71 23.56
N GLN A 291 51.81 32.13 22.36
CA GLN A 291 51.23 31.65 21.09
C GLN A 291 51.52 30.16 20.86
N LEU A 292 52.70 29.68 21.26
CA LEU A 292 53.10 28.28 21.14
C LEU A 292 52.28 27.38 22.10
N GLU A 293 52.03 27.84 23.32
CA GLU A 293 51.12 27.15 24.28
C GLU A 293 49.68 27.08 23.75
N ALA A 294 49.18 28.16 23.14
CA ALA A 294 47.86 28.14 22.50
C ALA A 294 47.82 27.14 21.33
N LEU A 295 48.89 27.09 20.52
CA LEU A 295 49.01 26.15 19.41
C LEU A 295 49.11 24.68 19.87
N GLU A 296 49.75 24.41 21.00
CA GLU A 296 49.77 23.06 21.61
C GLU A 296 48.38 22.60 22.00
N LYS A 297 47.54 23.50 22.53
CA LYS A 297 46.14 23.21 22.83
C LYS A 297 45.34 22.91 21.56
N ASP A 298 45.51 23.71 20.51
CA ASP A 298 44.85 23.46 19.21
C ASP A 298 45.27 22.11 18.61
N LYS A 299 46.55 21.72 18.80
CA LYS A 299 47.08 20.42 18.38
C LYS A 299 46.44 19.26 19.14
N GLU A 300 46.27 19.40 20.44
CA GLU A 300 45.58 18.42 21.28
C GLU A 300 44.11 18.27 20.87
N ASP A 301 43.42 19.38 20.59
CA ASP A 301 42.03 19.37 20.11
C ASP A 301 41.89 18.66 18.75
N VAL A 302 42.80 18.91 17.81
CA VAL A 302 42.84 18.20 16.51
C VAL A 302 43.10 16.71 16.69
N TYR A 303 44.00 16.33 17.61
CA TYR A 303 44.32 14.93 17.91
C TYR A 303 43.12 14.20 18.54
N ASN A 304 42.46 14.84 19.52
CA ASN A 304 41.26 14.33 20.16
C ASN A 304 40.12 14.12 19.15
N ARG A 305 39.97 15.02 18.17
CA ARG A 305 38.99 14.88 17.08
C ARG A 305 39.33 13.76 16.10
N GLU A 306 40.61 13.52 15.84
CA GLU A 306 41.03 12.40 14.99
C GLU A 306 40.77 11.05 15.67
N GLN A 307 41.04 10.94 16.96
CA GLN A 307 40.81 9.72 17.72
C GLN A 307 39.32 9.47 17.98
N ASN A 308 38.57 10.51 18.34
CA ASN A 308 37.14 10.39 18.62
C ASN A 308 36.30 10.68 17.35
N THR A 309 36.08 9.63 16.57
CA THR A 309 35.25 9.68 15.35
C THR A 309 33.76 9.99 15.62
N ARG A 310 33.31 9.96 16.88
CA ARG A 310 31.93 10.28 17.29
C ARG A 310 31.75 11.73 17.75
N ALA A 311 32.84 12.44 18.04
CA ALA A 311 32.78 13.84 18.44
C ALA A 311 32.36 14.74 17.27
N GLY A 312 31.54 15.74 17.55
CA GLY A 312 31.07 16.67 16.55
C GLY A 312 30.07 17.68 17.09
N TYR A 313 29.40 18.38 16.18
CA TYR A 313 28.38 19.37 16.49
C TYR A 313 27.03 18.91 15.98
N VAL A 314 26.01 19.01 16.82
CA VAL A 314 24.60 18.94 16.42
C VAL A 314 24.10 20.34 16.15
N TYR A 315 23.59 20.58 14.95
CA TYR A 315 23.04 21.87 14.53
C TYR A 315 21.51 21.81 14.42
N VAL A 316 20.88 22.94 14.75
CA VAL A 316 19.45 23.18 14.47
C VAL A 316 19.38 24.38 13.55
N ILE A 317 18.82 24.17 12.35
CA ILE A 317 18.77 25.19 11.29
C ILE A 317 17.36 25.31 10.71
N SER A 318 16.98 26.49 10.22
CA SER A 318 15.72 26.69 9.51
C SER A 318 15.95 27.41 8.19
N ASN A 319 15.00 27.31 7.27
CA ASN A 319 15.02 28.11 6.05
C ASN A 319 13.58 28.49 5.70
N ILE A 320 13.17 29.64 6.23
CA ILE A 320 11.80 30.14 6.15
C ILE A 320 11.42 30.39 4.68
N GLY A 321 12.35 30.90 3.87
CA GLY A 321 12.08 31.21 2.47
C GLY A 321 11.82 29.97 1.59
N SER A 322 12.36 28.80 1.96
CA SER A 322 12.20 27.56 1.18
C SER A 322 11.16 26.61 1.76
N PHE A 323 11.03 26.54 3.09
CA PHE A 323 10.18 25.54 3.77
C PHE A 323 9.05 26.14 4.60
N GLY A 324 8.99 27.47 4.76
CA GLY A 324 7.98 28.15 5.56
C GLY A 324 8.37 28.31 7.03
N GLU A 325 7.47 28.94 7.78
CA GLU A 325 7.64 29.16 9.22
C GLU A 325 7.52 27.86 10.02
N ASN A 326 8.23 27.78 11.14
CA ASN A 326 8.21 26.65 12.09
C ASN A 326 8.68 25.30 11.53
N VAL A 327 9.48 25.29 10.46
CA VAL A 327 10.14 24.08 9.95
C VAL A 327 11.63 24.11 10.27
N TYR A 328 12.09 23.11 11.02
CA TYR A 328 13.47 23.01 11.48
C TYR A 328 14.14 21.72 11.01
N LYS A 329 15.41 21.82 10.66
CA LYS A 329 16.27 20.68 10.42
C LYS A 329 17.22 20.48 11.58
N ILE A 330 17.27 19.26 12.09
CA ILE A 330 18.22 18.83 13.12
C ILE A 330 19.17 17.83 12.48
N GLY A 331 20.47 18.10 12.51
CA GLY A 331 21.47 17.19 11.98
C GLY A 331 22.81 17.34 12.69
N MET A 332 23.77 16.46 12.38
CA MET A 332 25.12 16.55 12.93
C MET A 332 26.21 16.78 11.87
N THR A 333 27.36 17.27 12.33
CA THR A 333 28.57 17.42 11.52
C THR A 333 29.81 17.15 12.35
N ARG A 334 30.81 16.55 11.71
CA ARG A 334 32.15 16.31 12.28
C ARG A 334 33.19 17.28 11.73
N ARG A 335 32.76 18.30 10.99
CA ARG A 335 33.65 19.32 10.41
C ARG A 335 34.32 20.11 11.52
N LEU A 336 35.55 20.56 11.26
CA LEU A 336 36.27 21.43 12.20
C LEU A 336 35.52 22.75 12.38
N GLU A 337 35.00 23.29 11.27
CA GLU A 337 34.16 24.48 11.20
C GLU A 337 32.72 24.09 10.84
N PRO A 338 31.81 23.95 11.84
CA PRO A 338 30.46 23.45 11.59
C PRO A 338 29.60 24.43 10.78
N THR A 339 29.97 25.72 10.76
CA THR A 339 29.27 26.73 9.95
C THR A 339 29.43 26.51 8.45
N ASP A 340 30.55 25.93 8.01
CA ASP A 340 30.78 25.64 6.59
C ASP A 340 29.90 24.50 6.09
N ARG A 341 29.56 23.53 6.95
CA ARG A 341 28.54 22.51 6.64
C ARG A 341 27.18 23.16 6.37
N VAL A 342 26.77 24.12 7.19
CA VAL A 342 25.50 24.84 7.01
C VAL A 342 25.49 25.66 5.72
N LYS A 343 26.62 26.30 5.37
CA LYS A 343 26.77 27.00 4.08
C LYS A 343 26.71 26.05 2.88
N GLU A 344 27.34 24.88 2.96
CA GLU A 344 27.24 23.84 1.92
C GLU A 344 25.79 23.38 1.71
N LEU A 345 25.03 23.20 2.80
CA LEU A 345 23.61 22.87 2.76
C LEU A 345 22.76 24.00 2.15
N SER A 346 23.14 25.24 2.41
CA SER A 346 22.52 26.47 1.89
C SER A 346 22.84 26.78 0.43
N GLY A 347 23.75 26.04 -0.19
CA GLY A 347 24.21 26.29 -1.56
C GLY A 347 23.16 25.93 -2.62
N THR A 348 23.52 25.09 -3.58
CA THR A 348 22.69 24.82 -4.78
C THR A 348 21.37 24.09 -4.50
N SER A 349 21.10 23.72 -3.26
CA SER A 349 19.96 22.87 -2.88
C SER A 349 18.70 23.67 -2.56
N VAL A 350 18.83 24.96 -2.22
CA VAL A 350 17.72 25.82 -1.76
C VAL A 350 17.94 27.28 -2.19
N PRO A 351 16.87 28.04 -2.49
CA PRO A 351 16.96 29.44 -2.94
C PRO A 351 17.39 30.44 -1.86
N PHE A 352 17.27 30.09 -0.57
CA PHE A 352 17.67 30.94 0.55
C PHE A 352 18.67 30.20 1.45
N ALA A 353 19.49 30.96 2.20
CA ALA A 353 20.40 30.36 3.17
C ALA A 353 19.65 29.83 4.39
N PHE A 354 20.26 28.85 5.07
CA PHE A 354 19.77 28.37 6.35
C PHE A 354 20.21 29.32 7.49
N ASP A 355 19.27 29.63 8.36
CA ASP A 355 19.51 30.32 9.63
C ASP A 355 19.90 29.30 10.69
N ILE A 356 20.94 29.61 11.47
CA ILE A 356 21.42 28.77 12.57
C ILE A 356 20.75 29.19 13.86
N HIS A 357 20.04 28.26 14.50
CA HIS A 357 19.39 28.47 15.81
C HIS A 357 20.24 27.94 16.95
N ALA A 358 20.91 26.81 16.75
CA ALA A 358 21.77 26.21 17.76
C ALA A 358 22.93 25.44 17.12
N MET A 359 24.07 25.45 17.81
CA MET A 359 25.26 24.65 17.50
C MET A 359 25.78 24.05 18.80
N ILE A 360 25.61 22.74 18.98
CA ILE A 360 25.85 22.05 20.25
C ILE A 360 26.99 21.06 20.06
N PHE A 361 28.12 21.29 20.71
CA PHE A 361 29.21 20.32 20.74
C PHE A 361 28.84 19.10 21.58
N SER A 362 29.18 17.91 21.11
CA SER A 362 29.02 16.64 21.82
C SER A 362 30.20 15.72 21.53
N GLU A 363 30.70 15.04 22.56
CA GLU A 363 31.67 13.95 22.41
C GLU A 363 31.09 12.73 21.67
N ASP A 364 29.76 12.60 21.65
CA ASP A 364 29.00 11.64 20.87
C ASP A 364 27.83 12.35 20.18
N ALA A 365 28.13 13.02 19.06
CA ALA A 365 27.13 13.75 18.27
C ALA A 365 26.03 12.83 17.69
N PRO A 366 26.33 11.63 17.16
CA PRO A 366 25.31 10.71 16.67
C PRO A 366 24.28 10.32 17.73
N LYS A 367 24.72 10.10 18.97
CA LYS A 367 23.81 9.75 20.07
C LYS A 367 22.89 10.91 20.46
N LEU A 368 23.42 12.14 20.49
CA LEU A 368 22.64 13.33 20.79
C LEU A 368 21.60 13.60 19.69
N GLU A 369 22.02 13.52 18.43
CA GLU A 369 21.14 13.67 17.25
C GLU A 369 20.01 12.64 17.27
N SER A 370 20.34 11.35 17.44
CA SER A 370 19.34 10.27 17.47
C SER A 370 18.29 10.49 18.56
N LYS A 371 18.71 10.96 19.73
CA LYS A 371 17.81 11.26 20.84
C LYS A 371 16.89 12.45 20.54
N LEU A 372 17.39 13.48 19.86
CA LEU A 372 16.55 14.59 19.41
C LEU A 372 15.53 14.16 18.36
N HIS A 373 15.95 13.36 17.37
CA HIS A 373 15.03 12.82 16.36
C HIS A 373 13.93 11.96 17.00
N GLU A 374 14.27 11.15 18.01
CA GLU A 374 13.27 10.36 18.75
C GLU A 374 12.25 11.24 19.47
N VAL A 375 12.72 12.29 20.15
CA VAL A 375 11.86 13.23 20.89
C VAL A 375 10.91 14.00 19.96
N PHE A 376 11.37 14.37 18.76
CA PHE A 376 10.57 15.15 17.79
C PHE A 376 9.90 14.29 16.71
N ARG A 377 9.91 12.96 16.84
CA ARG A 377 9.39 12.02 15.82
C ARG A 377 7.93 12.31 15.42
N ASP A 378 7.11 12.74 16.38
CA ASP A 378 5.72 13.11 16.15
C ASP A 378 5.60 14.34 15.23
N LYS A 379 6.57 15.25 15.25
CA LYS A 379 6.65 16.47 14.44
C LYS A 379 7.30 16.29 13.07
N GLU A 380 7.93 15.15 12.77
CA GLU A 380 8.59 14.93 11.46
C GLU A 380 7.68 15.30 10.27
N VAL A 381 8.22 16.13 9.38
CA VAL A 381 7.56 16.55 8.14
C VAL A 381 7.44 15.37 7.16
N ASN A 382 8.48 14.53 7.08
CA ASN A 382 8.51 13.38 6.18
C ASN A 382 8.21 12.07 6.94
N LYS A 383 6.98 11.56 6.82
CA LYS A 383 6.56 10.30 7.44
C LYS A 383 6.94 9.03 6.66
N VAL A 384 7.53 9.18 5.47
CA VAL A 384 7.90 8.06 4.57
C VAL A 384 9.40 7.76 4.66
N ASN A 385 10.24 8.81 4.68
CA ASN A 385 11.68 8.69 4.77
C ASN A 385 12.18 9.45 6.02
N HIS A 386 12.32 8.72 7.13
CA HIS A 386 12.81 9.25 8.41
C HIS A 386 14.26 9.75 8.37
N ARG A 387 15.03 9.49 7.29
CA ARG A 387 16.36 10.08 7.10
C ARG A 387 16.29 11.52 6.59
N LYS A 388 15.10 12.04 6.31
CA LYS A 388 14.86 13.46 5.99
C LYS A 388 14.45 14.19 7.26
N GLU A 389 15.46 14.63 7.99
CA GLU A 389 15.39 15.13 9.38
C GLU A 389 14.82 16.56 9.49
N PHE A 390 13.64 16.79 8.89
CA PHE A 390 12.87 18.03 9.05
C PHE A 390 11.70 17.78 9.99
N PHE A 391 11.48 18.70 10.92
CA PHE A 391 10.50 18.63 12.01
C PHE A 391 9.66 19.91 12.07
#